data_AF-A0A143BML8-F1
#
_entry.id   AF-A0A143BML8-F1
#
_cell.length_a   1.000
_cell.length_b   1.000
_cell.length_c   1.000
_cell.angle_alpha   90.00
_cell.angle_beta   90.00
_cell.angle_gamma   90.00
#
_symmetry.space_group_name_H-M   'P 1'
#
loop_
_entity.id
_entity.type
_entity.pdbx_description
1 polymer ?
#
loop_
_entity_poly.entity_id
_entity_poly.type
_entity_poly.pdbx_seq_one_letter_code
_entity_poly.pdbx_strand_id
1 'polypeptide(L)'
;MNTSSGTPIRAIDCDTTVRRLWDYLDEELESMPYAEVEAHLRDCVHCAEHFSFAQAFLGAVNTSLQQPQEAGSLREQVLQTLKAEGFRAA
;
A
#
# COMPACT_ATOMS: atom_id res chain seq x y z
N MET A 1 -13.34 -12.23 -19.25
CA MET A 1 -12.21 -11.29 -19.38
C MET A 1 -12.79 -9.92 -19.70
N ASN A 2 -12.64 -8.93 -18.82
CA ASN A 2 -13.24 -7.60 -19.03
C ASN A 2 -12.31 -6.75 -19.90
N THR A 3 -12.63 -6.61 -21.18
CA THR A 3 -11.87 -5.79 -22.14
C THR A 3 -12.40 -4.36 -22.11
N SER A 4 -11.91 -3.54 -21.17
CA SER A 4 -12.08 -2.09 -21.22
C SER A 4 -11.06 -1.50 -22.20
N SER A 5 -11.35 -1.61 -23.49
CA SER A 5 -10.65 -0.85 -24.54
C SER A 5 -11.13 0.60 -24.50
N GLY A 6 -10.67 1.34 -23.48
CA GLY A 6 -10.96 2.77 -23.33
C GLY A 6 -10.05 3.59 -24.25
N THR A 7 -10.65 4.43 -25.10
CA THR A 7 -9.94 5.45 -25.87
C THR A 7 -9.02 6.27 -24.96
N PRO A 8 -7.75 6.51 -25.33
CA PRO A 8 -6.83 7.29 -24.50
C PRO A 8 -7.37 8.71 -24.33
N ILE A 9 -7.84 9.02 -23.12
CA ILE A 9 -8.15 10.41 -22.71
C ILE A 9 -6.82 11.19 -22.52
N ARG A 10 -5.71 10.47 -22.28
CA ARG A 10 -4.34 10.99 -22.08
C ARG A 10 -3.29 10.07 -22.73
N ALA A 11 -2.00 10.40 -22.56
CA ALA A 11 -0.85 9.69 -23.16
C ALA A 11 -0.84 8.17 -22.92
N ILE A 12 -1.45 7.70 -21.82
CA ILE A 12 -1.60 6.28 -21.49
C ILE A 12 -3.07 5.87 -21.38
N ASP A 13 -3.34 4.60 -21.67
CA ASP A 13 -4.67 4.01 -21.58
C ASP A 13 -4.99 3.47 -20.17
N CYS A 14 -6.22 2.99 -19.97
CA CYS A 14 -6.67 2.49 -18.68
C CYS A 14 -5.92 1.23 -18.25
N ASP A 15 -5.60 0.30 -19.17
CA ASP A 15 -4.87 -0.93 -18.84
C ASP A 15 -3.47 -0.61 -18.33
N THR A 16 -2.76 0.28 -19.03
CA THR A 16 -1.43 0.76 -18.63
C THR A 16 -1.50 1.46 -17.28
N THR A 17 -2.47 2.37 -17.09
CA THR A 17 -2.64 3.11 -15.84
C THR A 17 -2.87 2.17 -14.65
N VAL A 18 -3.76 1.17 -14.79
CA VAL A 18 -4.06 0.22 -13.71
C VAL A 18 -2.87 -0.68 -13.41
N ARG A 19 -2.11 -1.13 -14.41
CA ARG A 19 -0.88 -1.92 -14.20
C ARG A 19 0.20 -1.15 -13.44
N ARG A 20 0.28 0.16 -13.65
CA ARG A 20 1.27 1.05 -13.03
C ARG A 20 0.86 1.63 -11.69
N LEU A 21 -0.34 1.28 -11.21
CA LEU A 21 -0.92 1.89 -10.02
C LEU A 21 -0.14 1.59 -8.74
N TRP A 22 0.41 0.37 -8.63
CA TRP A 22 1.22 -0.04 -7.47
C TRP A 22 2.59 0.61 -7.50
N ASP A 23 3.31 0.53 -8.63
CA ASP A 23 4.57 1.26 -8.83
C ASP A 23 4.41 2.78 -8.56
N TYR A 24 3.26 3.37 -8.93
CA TYR A 24 2.93 4.76 -8.62
C TYR A 24 2.74 5.01 -7.13
N LEU A 25 2.02 4.13 -6.42
CA LEU A 25 1.76 4.23 -4.98
C LEU A 25 3.02 4.03 -4.15
N ASP A 26 3.94 3.20 -4.61
CA ASP A 26 5.20 2.88 -3.94
C ASP A 26 6.31 3.91 -4.24
N GLU A 27 6.03 4.91 -5.08
CA GLU A 27 7.02 5.87 -5.59
C GLU A 27 8.19 5.21 -6.36
N GLU A 28 7.89 4.12 -7.08
CA GLU A 28 8.83 3.31 -7.87
C GLU A 28 8.51 3.26 -9.39
N LEU A 29 8.05 4.36 -9.99
CA LEU A 29 7.91 4.45 -11.45
C LEU A 29 9.25 4.71 -12.16
N GLU A 30 10.05 3.67 -12.37
CA GLU A 30 11.37 3.78 -13.01
C GLU A 30 11.31 4.10 -14.51
N SER A 31 10.28 3.61 -15.21
CA SER A 31 10.21 3.63 -16.68
C SER A 31 9.13 4.54 -17.25
N MET A 32 8.42 5.31 -16.42
CA MET A 32 7.28 6.13 -16.85
C MET A 32 7.17 7.41 -16.01
N PRO A 33 6.84 8.57 -16.61
CA PRO A 33 6.62 9.78 -15.83
C PRO A 33 5.36 9.67 -14.95
N TYR A 34 5.50 10.00 -13.66
CA TYR A 34 4.38 10.13 -12.71
C TYR A 34 3.25 11.02 -13.25
N ALA A 35 3.60 12.09 -13.95
CA ALA A 35 2.66 13.05 -14.52
C ALA A 35 1.66 12.41 -15.51
N GLU A 36 2.04 11.33 -16.20
CA GLU A 36 1.14 10.64 -17.14
C GLU A 36 0.07 9.83 -16.40
N VAL A 37 0.47 9.14 -15.33
CA VAL A 37 -0.44 8.40 -14.44
C VAL A 37 -1.38 9.38 -13.73
N GLU A 38 -0.85 10.46 -13.17
CA GLU A 38 -1.66 11.50 -12.51
C GLU A 38 -2.67 12.15 -13.45
N ALA A 39 -2.26 12.46 -14.68
CA ALA A 39 -3.17 13.03 -15.67
C ALA A 39 -4.31 12.07 -16.00
N HIS A 40 -4.04 10.77 -16.13
CA HIS A 40 -5.08 9.77 -16.40
C HIS A 40 -6.00 9.59 -15.19
N LEU A 41 -5.46 9.49 -13.97
CA LEU A 41 -6.25 9.36 -12.74
C LEU A 41 -7.17 10.56 -12.50
N ARG A 42 -6.76 11.78 -12.91
CA ARG A 42 -7.58 12.99 -12.79
C ARG A 42 -8.81 12.97 -13.70
N ASP A 43 -8.67 12.42 -14.90
CA ASP A 43 -9.68 12.56 -15.96
C ASP A 43 -10.53 11.28 -16.15
N CYS A 44 -10.07 10.13 -15.64
CA CYS A 44 -10.75 8.85 -15.76
C CYS A 44 -11.33 8.38 -14.41
N VAL A 45 -12.65 8.51 -14.25
CA VAL A 45 -13.37 8.08 -13.04
C VAL A 45 -13.11 6.60 -12.71
N HIS A 46 -13.11 5.73 -13.71
CA HIS A 46 -12.88 4.30 -13.51
C HIS A 46 -11.47 4.03 -12.92
N CYS A 47 -10.43 4.68 -13.44
CA CYS A 47 -9.08 4.52 -12.89
C CYS A 47 -8.93 5.18 -11.52
N ALA A 48 -9.63 6.29 -11.25
CA ALA A 48 -9.68 6.90 -9.93
C ALA A 48 -10.31 5.98 -8.86
N GLU A 49 -11.32 5.17 -9.24
CA GLU A 49 -11.89 4.15 -8.35
C GLU A 49 -10.89 3.03 -8.03
N HIS A 50 -10.14 2.54 -9.02
CA HIS A 50 -9.05 1.57 -8.79
C HIS A 50 -7.98 2.13 -7.86
N PHE A 51 -7.58 3.39 -8.05
CA PHE A 51 -6.63 4.09 -7.17
C PHE A 51 -7.14 4.22 -5.73
N SER A 52 -8.41 4.58 -5.57
CA SER A 52 -9.04 4.70 -4.26
C SER A 52 -9.08 3.36 -3.53
N PHE A 53 -9.41 2.28 -4.26
CA PHE A 53 -9.36 0.92 -3.72
C PHE A 53 -7.95 0.51 -3.30
N ALA A 54 -6.94 0.75 -4.14
CA ALA A 54 -5.55 0.39 -3.84
C ALA A 54 -5.03 1.10 -2.58
N GLN A 55 -5.32 2.39 -2.40
CA GLN A 55 -4.99 3.13 -1.18
C GLN A 55 -5.70 2.56 0.06
N ALA A 56 -7.01 2.28 -0.05
CA ALA A 56 -7.78 1.70 1.05
C ALA A 56 -7.24 0.30 1.43
N PHE A 57 -6.82 -0.49 0.44
CA PHE A 57 -6.21 -1.79 0.66
C PHE A 57 -4.87 -1.67 1.41
N LEU A 58 -3.97 -0.78 0.99
CA LEU A 58 -2.70 -0.54 1.69
C LEU A 58 -2.94 -0.06 3.13
N GLY A 59 -3.91 0.82 3.33
CA GLY A 59 -4.32 1.25 4.67
C GLY A 59 -4.80 0.09 5.54
N ALA A 60 -5.58 -0.84 4.99
CA ALA A 60 -6.04 -2.04 5.70
C ALA A 60 -4.90 -3.01 6.03
N VAL A 61 -3.97 -3.23 5.09
CA VAL A 61 -2.76 -4.05 5.33
C VAL A 61 -1.89 -3.42 6.41
N ASN A 62 -1.63 -2.11 6.35
CA ASN A 62 -0.87 -1.43 7.40
C ASN A 62 -1.57 -1.55 8.76
N THR A 63 -2.90 -1.38 8.80
CA THR A 63 -3.68 -1.54 10.03
C THR A 63 -3.58 -2.95 10.61
N SER A 64 -3.60 -3.99 9.77
CA SER A 64 -3.45 -5.37 10.23
C SER A 64 -2.05 -5.68 10.74
N LEU A 65 -1.01 -5.09 10.15
CA LEU A 65 0.37 -5.18 10.65
C LEU A 65 0.55 -4.43 11.98
N GLN A 66 -0.18 -3.33 12.19
CA GLN A 66 -0.16 -2.56 13.44
C GLN A 66 -1.01 -3.17 14.55
N GLN A 67 -1.79 -4.24 14.27
CA GLN A 67 -2.39 -5.01 15.36
C GLN A 67 -1.26 -5.68 16.12
N PRO A 68 -0.98 -5.28 17.38
CA PRO A 68 0.06 -5.93 18.15
C PRO A 68 -0.40 -7.37 18.36
N GLN A 69 0.20 -8.31 17.64
CA GLN A 69 0.11 -9.71 18.00
C GLN A 69 0.76 -9.83 19.37
N GLU A 70 -0.06 -9.74 20.42
CA GLU A 70 0.28 -9.91 21.83
C GLU A 70 1.73 -9.53 22.22
N ALA A 71 2.20 -8.34 21.85
CA ALA A 71 3.48 -7.85 22.35
C ALA A 71 3.49 -7.76 23.89
N GLY A 72 2.31 -7.78 24.52
CA GLY A 72 2.14 -7.93 25.96
C GLY A 72 2.71 -9.25 26.49
N SER A 73 2.33 -10.39 25.89
CA SER A 73 2.79 -11.70 26.36
C SER A 73 4.28 -11.91 26.06
N LEU A 74 4.77 -11.44 24.91
CA LEU A 74 6.21 -11.47 24.59
C LEU A 74 7.03 -10.55 25.51
N ARG A 75 6.56 -9.33 25.78
CA ARG A 75 7.22 -8.41 26.71
C ARG A 75 7.26 -8.96 28.13
N GLU A 76 6.16 -9.57 28.59
CA GLU A 76 6.11 -10.24 29.89
C GLU A 76 7.10 -11.41 29.94
N GLN A 77 7.14 -12.26 28.92
CA GLN A 77 8.12 -13.36 28.85
C GLN A 77 9.56 -12.84 28.90
N VAL A 78 9.91 -11.81 28.12
CA VAL A 78 11.23 -11.20 28.14
C VAL A 78 11.57 -10.65 29.54
N LEU A 79 10.65 -9.93 30.17
CA LEU A 79 10.85 -9.38 31.51
C LEU A 79 10.98 -10.47 32.59
N GLN A 80 10.23 -11.57 32.48
CA GLN A 80 10.35 -12.71 33.39
C GLN A 80 11.71 -13.41 33.25
N THR A 81 12.15 -13.68 32.01
CA THR A 81 13.47 -14.25 31.75
C THR A 81 14.58 -13.35 32.26
N LEU A 82 14.51 -12.04 31.98
CA LEU A 82 15.50 -11.08 32.49
C LEU A 82 15.56 -11.06 34.02
N LYS A 83 14.40 -11.09 34.71
CA LYS A 83 14.35 -11.18 36.18
C LYS A 83 14.94 -12.49 36.71
N ALA A 84 14.69 -13.61 36.03
CA ALA A 84 15.26 -14.91 36.40
C ALA A 84 16.80 -14.90 36.32
N GLU A 85 17.36 -14.21 35.33
CA GLU A 85 18.80 -14.00 35.15
C GLU A 85 19.38 -12.86 36.02
N GLY A 86 18.58 -12.26 36.91
CA GLY A 86 19.04 -11.29 37.90
C GLY A 86 18.97 -9.83 37.47
N PHE A 87 18.33 -9.50 36.34
CA PHE A 87 18.03 -8.12 35.98
C PHE A 87 17.08 -7.49 37.02
N ARG A 88 17.52 -6.39 37.64
CA ARG A 88 16.69 -5.57 38.52
C ARG A 88 16.46 -4.23 37.83
N ALA A 89 15.21 -3.99 37.42
CA ALA A 89 14.78 -2.66 37.04
C ALA A 89 14.91 -1.74 38.27
N ALA A 90 15.53 -0.57 38.07
CA ALA A 90 15.74 0.44 39.10
C ALA A 90 14.43 1.01 39.64
#